data_AF-A0A218WHV7-F1
#
_entry.id   AF-A0A218WHV7-F1
#
_cell.length_a   1.000
_cell.length_b   1.000
_cell.length_c   1.000
_cell.angle_alpha   90.00
_cell.angle_beta   90.00
_cell.angle_gamma   90.00
#
_symmetry.space_group_name_H-M   'P 1'
#
loop_
_entity.id
_entity.type
_entity.pdbx_description
1 polymer ?
#
loop_
_entity_poly.entity_id
_entity_poly.type
_entity_poly.pdbx_seq_one_letter_code
_entity_poly.pdbx_strand_id
1 'polypeptide(L)'
;MVSSENSPPLNSVTPLRRRTANRIYALIYASALLALFYRHVRQLLLLRFTTPVPVAAATLSLFVADSVLAFMWCTTQSFRVYPIRRTEYVENIPKVLKEEDFPALDVFVCTADPYKEPPIGVVNTALSVLAYDYPADKLSVYLSDDGRSELTLFAFMEAAKFAAHWLPFCRENKVVDRSPEDYFRSNRSIGSETERIKVMYEGMKVRIENVVAKGEAGKEFIEKERQALSPCTDAVTGQSHPPVIQTFAVRLIEALVEDGDEDLLFAARYMLDKSRNFQLIEGRALDLRQKANETHGKAEKGQRRKKLGLKLCFGRADYGWIVGDGGLSTMYCLR
;
A
#
# COMPACT_ATOMS: atom_id res chain seq x y z
N MET A 1 -0.52 31.94 -0.58
CA MET A 1 -0.07 31.32 0.67
C MET A 1 -0.05 32.41 1.72
N VAL A 2 -1.19 32.62 2.40
CA VAL A 2 -1.25 33.49 3.58
C VAL A 2 -0.87 32.59 4.75
N SER A 3 0.26 32.86 5.39
CA SER A 3 0.63 32.19 6.64
C SER A 3 -0.30 32.68 7.74
N SER A 4 -1.22 31.84 8.21
CA SER A 4 -1.92 32.08 9.45
C SER A 4 -0.94 31.81 10.61
N GLU A 5 -0.36 32.87 11.18
CA GLU A 5 0.55 32.79 12.33
C GLU A 5 -0.07 32.18 13.61
N ASN A 6 -1.38 31.86 13.61
CA ASN A 6 -2.11 31.33 14.77
C ASN A 6 -2.68 29.91 14.59
N SER A 7 -2.38 29.21 13.49
CA SER A 7 -2.89 27.84 13.29
C SER A 7 -2.03 26.81 14.04
N PRO A 8 -2.63 25.84 14.77
CA PRO A 8 -1.86 24.81 15.45
C PRO A 8 -1.08 23.95 14.44
N PRO A 9 0.13 23.46 14.79
CA PRO A 9 0.95 22.68 13.88
C PRO A 9 0.27 21.33 13.58
N LEU A 10 0.29 20.91 12.31
CA LEU A 10 -0.19 19.59 11.88
C LEU A 10 0.85 18.49 12.10
N ASN A 11 2.13 18.86 12.03
CA ASN A 11 3.25 17.98 12.28
C ASN A 11 4.39 18.72 12.98
N SER A 12 5.17 17.98 13.76
CA SER A 12 6.40 18.47 14.36
C SER A 12 7.55 17.50 14.13
N VAL A 13 8.75 18.05 14.08
CA VAL A 13 9.97 17.32 13.78
C VAL A 13 10.96 17.60 14.90
N THR A 14 11.25 16.58 15.71
CA THR A 14 12.12 16.72 16.87
C THR A 14 13.36 15.83 16.72
N PRO A 15 14.57 16.38 16.92
CA PRO A 15 15.78 15.55 16.91
C PRO A 15 15.80 14.64 18.14
N LEU A 16 16.19 13.39 17.97
CA LEU A 16 16.26 12.45 19.08
C LEU A 16 17.42 12.78 20.03
N ARG A 17 17.15 12.74 21.34
CA ARG A 17 18.17 12.99 22.39
C ARG A 17 19.37 12.04 22.30
N ARG A 18 19.17 10.81 21.80
CA ARG A 18 20.22 9.79 21.60
C ARG A 18 21.23 10.14 20.50
N ARG A 19 21.04 11.24 19.76
CA ARG A 19 21.96 11.72 18.71
C ARG A 19 23.39 11.90 19.22
N THR A 20 23.57 12.46 20.41
CA THR A 20 24.90 12.69 21.00
C THR A 20 25.59 11.37 21.31
N ALA A 21 24.88 10.42 21.93
CA ALA A 21 25.38 9.08 22.20
C ALA A 21 25.76 8.34 20.90
N ASN A 22 24.94 8.40 19.85
CA ASN A 22 25.28 7.77 18.57
C ASN A 22 26.52 8.39 17.92
N ARG A 23 26.71 9.71 18.02
CA ARG A 23 27.90 10.39 17.49
C ARG A 23 29.17 9.99 18.25
N ILE A 24 29.09 9.89 19.57
CA ILE A 24 30.22 9.42 20.39
C ILE A 24 30.56 7.98 20.02
N TYR A 25 29.55 7.09 19.92
CA TYR A 25 29.74 5.73 19.45
C TYR A 25 30.36 5.67 18.05
N ALA A 26 29.91 6.51 17.12
CA ALA A 26 30.46 6.62 15.78
C ALA A 26 31.96 6.98 15.80
N LEU A 27 32.35 7.95 16.61
CA LEU A 27 33.74 8.39 16.73
C LEU A 27 34.63 7.29 17.32
N ILE A 28 34.17 6.61 18.36
CA ILE A 28 34.89 5.48 18.97
C ILE A 28 35.08 4.38 17.92
N TYR A 29 34.02 3.99 17.21
CA TYR A 29 34.10 2.92 16.23
C TYR A 29 34.96 3.30 15.02
N ALA A 30 34.87 4.54 14.54
CA ALA A 30 35.74 5.06 13.49
C ALA A 30 37.22 5.05 13.91
N SER A 31 37.52 5.41 15.17
CA SER A 31 38.89 5.35 15.68
C SER A 31 39.43 3.91 15.72
N ALA A 32 38.60 2.93 16.08
CA ALA A 32 38.96 1.52 16.08
C ALA A 32 39.21 1.00 14.66
N LEU A 33 38.37 1.37 13.69
CA LEU A 33 38.59 1.05 12.27
C LEU A 33 39.89 1.65 11.76
N LEU A 34 40.18 2.92 12.04
CA LEU A 34 41.43 3.57 11.64
C LEU A 34 42.66 2.86 12.25
N ALA A 35 42.59 2.45 13.52
CA ALA A 35 43.66 1.70 14.16
C ALA A 35 43.87 0.31 13.52
N LEU A 36 42.79 -0.38 13.15
CA LEU A 36 42.86 -1.64 12.40
C LEU A 36 43.50 -1.42 11.02
N PHE A 37 43.05 -0.42 10.25
CA PHE A 37 43.65 -0.10 8.96
C PHE A 37 45.13 0.26 9.08
N TYR A 38 45.51 1.04 10.08
CA TYR A 38 46.92 1.34 10.35
C TYR A 38 47.73 0.06 10.60
N ARG A 39 47.19 -0.89 11.38
CA ARG A 39 47.83 -2.19 11.59
C ARG A 39 47.98 -2.98 10.30
N HIS A 40 46.94 -3.05 9.46
CA HIS A 40 47.00 -3.75 8.17
C HIS A 40 47.99 -3.12 7.21
N VAL A 41 48.00 -1.78 7.08
CA VAL A 41 48.97 -1.06 6.25
C VAL A 41 50.39 -1.29 6.75
N ARG A 42 50.64 -1.20 8.06
CA ARG A 42 51.96 -1.49 8.63
C ARG A 42 52.39 -2.93 8.39
N GLN A 43 51.48 -3.90 8.50
CA GLN A 43 51.77 -5.31 8.23
C GLN A 43 52.04 -5.56 6.74
N LEU A 44 51.32 -4.88 5.85
CA LEU A 44 51.55 -4.91 4.40
C LEU A 44 52.91 -4.32 4.04
N LEU A 45 53.30 -3.20 4.65
CA LEU A 45 54.61 -2.55 4.44
C LEU A 45 55.78 -3.38 4.99
N LEU A 46 55.54 -4.22 6.00
CA LEU A 46 56.54 -5.10 6.60
C LEU A 46 56.62 -6.49 5.93
N LEU A 47 55.79 -6.76 4.92
CA LEU A 47 55.91 -7.98 4.10
C LEU A 47 57.27 -7.98 3.40
N ARG A 48 58.13 -8.93 3.76
CA ARG A 48 59.41 -9.17 3.09
C ARG A 48 59.20 -10.18 1.97
N PHE A 49 60.03 -10.14 0.93
CA PHE A 49 60.03 -11.13 -0.17
C PHE A 49 60.18 -12.59 0.31
N THR A 50 60.61 -12.82 1.55
CA THR A 50 60.76 -14.14 2.18
C THR A 50 59.51 -14.62 2.92
N THR A 51 58.42 -13.84 2.97
CA THR A 51 57.21 -14.26 3.70
C THR A 51 56.48 -15.37 2.94
N PRO A 52 55.97 -16.41 3.62
CA PRO A 52 55.23 -17.48 2.97
C PRO A 52 54.01 -16.92 2.21
N VAL A 53 53.83 -17.37 0.97
CA VAL A 53 52.68 -17.03 0.11
C VAL A 53 51.32 -17.13 0.84
N PRO A 54 51.00 -18.18 1.64
CA PRO A 54 49.73 -18.25 2.35
C PRO A 54 49.55 -17.13 3.39
N VAL A 55 50.63 -16.68 4.03
CA VAL A 55 50.59 -15.59 5.02
C VAL A 55 50.37 -14.24 4.34
N ALA A 56 51.01 -14.01 3.20
CA ALA A 56 50.78 -12.81 2.38
C ALA A 56 49.34 -12.77 1.84
N ALA A 57 48.84 -13.90 1.31
CA ALA A 57 47.47 -14.02 0.83
C ALA A 57 46.44 -13.79 1.94
N ALA A 58 46.63 -14.38 3.12
CA ALA A 58 45.75 -14.17 4.26
C ALA A 58 45.73 -12.69 4.72
N THR A 59 46.88 -12.03 4.73
CA THR A 59 46.99 -10.60 5.11
C THR A 59 46.23 -9.71 4.12
N LEU A 60 46.35 -9.97 2.83
CA LEU A 60 45.63 -9.24 1.78
C LEU A 60 44.12 -9.49 1.86
N SER A 61 43.70 -10.74 2.03
CA SER A 61 42.29 -11.10 2.16
C SER A 61 41.63 -10.45 3.38
N LEU A 62 42.32 -10.40 4.53
CA LEU A 62 41.82 -9.70 5.71
C LEU A 62 41.69 -8.19 5.47
N PHE A 63 42.68 -7.56 4.81
CA PHE A 63 42.60 -6.14 4.47
C PHE A 63 41.42 -5.82 3.55
N VAL A 64 41.17 -6.67 2.53
CA VAL A 64 40.02 -6.51 1.63
C VAL A 64 38.71 -6.70 2.39
N ALA A 65 38.60 -7.73 3.24
CA ALA A 65 37.42 -7.98 4.05
C ALA A 65 37.09 -6.79 4.99
N ASP A 66 38.09 -6.28 5.70
CA ASP A 66 37.93 -5.12 6.60
C ASP A 66 37.61 -3.83 5.84
N SER A 67 38.13 -3.66 4.61
CA SER A 67 37.77 -2.54 3.72
C SER A 67 36.29 -2.56 3.34
N VAL A 68 35.78 -3.74 2.96
CA VAL A 68 34.36 -3.92 2.63
C VAL A 68 33.48 -3.70 3.86
N LEU A 69 33.89 -4.22 5.03
CA LEU A 69 33.16 -4.03 6.28
C LEU A 69 33.12 -2.55 6.70
N ALA A 70 34.25 -1.83 6.60
CA ALA A 70 34.32 -0.41 6.89
C ALA A 70 33.45 0.40 5.93
N PHE A 71 33.44 0.07 4.64
CA PHE A 71 32.57 0.70 3.66
C PHE A 71 31.08 0.50 3.99
N MET A 72 30.66 -0.73 4.30
CA MET A 72 29.29 -1.03 4.72
C MET A 72 28.91 -0.28 6.01
N TRP A 73 29.85 -0.16 6.95
CA TRP A 73 29.62 0.58 8.19
C TRP A 73 29.48 2.08 7.93
N CYS A 74 30.35 2.69 7.12
CA CYS A 74 30.29 4.12 6.77
C CYS A 74 28.97 4.49 6.07
N THR A 75 28.53 3.67 5.11
CA THR A 75 27.26 3.90 4.40
C THR A 75 26.08 3.76 5.35
N THR A 76 26.07 2.74 6.22
CA THR A 76 25.01 2.55 7.23
C THR A 76 24.99 3.67 8.27
N GLN A 77 26.16 4.11 8.73
CA GLN A 77 26.27 5.11 9.78
C GLN A 77 25.81 6.49 9.30
N SER A 78 25.98 6.80 8.01
CA SER A 78 25.49 8.03 7.38
C SER A 78 23.98 8.23 7.60
N PHE A 79 23.18 7.16 7.51
CA PHE A 79 21.72 7.21 7.79
C PHE A 79 21.37 7.39 9.27
N ARG A 80 22.30 7.09 10.18
CA ARG A 80 22.07 7.12 11.64
C ARG A 80 22.61 8.39 12.30
N VAL A 81 23.31 9.27 11.59
CA VAL A 81 23.91 10.49 12.15
C VAL A 81 22.86 11.49 12.68
N TYR A 82 21.70 11.54 12.04
CA TYR A 82 20.64 12.49 12.36
C TYR A 82 19.28 11.79 12.50
N PRO A 83 19.07 11.04 13.60
CA PRO A 83 17.80 10.38 13.83
C PRO A 83 16.76 11.43 14.27
N ILE A 84 15.67 11.50 13.52
CA ILE A 84 14.57 12.45 13.70
C ILE A 84 13.32 11.69 14.14
N ARG A 85 12.58 12.23 15.09
CA ARG A 85 11.21 11.81 15.39
C ARG A 85 10.24 12.77 14.73
N ARG A 86 9.31 12.23 13.93
CA ARG A 86 8.15 12.96 13.42
C ARG A 86 6.96 12.64 14.31
N THR A 87 6.15 13.65 14.59
CA THR A 87 4.93 13.55 15.38
C THR A 87 3.83 14.28 14.65
N GLU A 88 2.75 13.57 14.36
CA GLU A 88 1.55 14.05 13.70
C GLU A 88 0.44 14.38 14.72
N TYR A 89 -0.30 15.46 14.47
CA TYR A 89 -1.39 15.93 15.32
C TYR A 89 -2.70 15.91 14.52
N VAL A 90 -3.31 14.72 14.43
CA VAL A 90 -4.53 14.49 13.63
C VAL A 90 -5.69 15.34 14.14
N GLU A 91 -5.76 15.58 15.45
CA GLU A 91 -6.74 16.42 16.12
C GLU A 91 -6.70 17.91 15.71
N ASN A 92 -5.62 18.34 15.05
CA ASN A 92 -5.48 19.71 14.55
C ASN A 92 -5.94 19.84 13.08
N ILE A 93 -6.08 18.74 12.35
CA ILE A 93 -6.56 18.76 10.95
C ILE A 93 -7.89 19.51 10.81
N PRO A 94 -8.97 19.17 11.55
CA PRO A 94 -10.27 19.85 11.38
C PRO A 94 -10.24 21.33 11.79
N LYS A 95 -9.21 21.78 12.53
CA LYS A 95 -9.03 23.18 12.93
C LYS A 95 -8.35 24.02 11.84
N VAL A 96 -7.63 23.37 10.92
CA VAL A 96 -6.80 24.02 9.90
C VAL A 96 -7.37 23.81 8.50
N LEU A 97 -7.98 22.65 8.26
CA LEU A 97 -8.48 22.23 6.96
C LEU A 97 -9.89 21.66 7.12
N LYS A 98 -10.79 22.05 6.21
CA LYS A 98 -12.10 21.43 6.12
C LYS A 98 -12.02 20.16 5.28
N GLU A 99 -12.94 19.22 5.52
CA GLU A 99 -13.00 17.97 4.74
C GLU A 99 -13.21 18.22 3.24
N GLU A 100 -13.91 19.29 2.86
CA GLU A 100 -14.10 19.73 1.47
C GLU A 100 -12.78 20.05 0.75
N ASP A 101 -11.74 20.41 1.50
CA ASP A 101 -10.41 20.75 0.97
C ASP A 101 -9.44 19.56 0.98
N PHE A 102 -9.87 18.39 1.47
CA PHE A 102 -9.03 17.18 1.45
C PHE A 102 -8.68 16.78 0.02
N PRO A 103 -7.43 16.32 -0.24
CA PRO A 103 -7.05 15.83 -1.56
C PRO A 103 -7.82 14.57 -1.94
N ALA A 104 -7.92 14.31 -3.23
CA ALA A 104 -8.29 13.00 -3.73
C ALA A 104 -7.26 11.94 -3.26
N LEU A 105 -7.72 10.79 -2.77
CA LEU A 105 -6.86 9.68 -2.34
C LEU A 105 -7.15 8.43 -3.18
N ASP A 106 -6.15 7.98 -3.93
CA ASP A 106 -6.21 6.72 -4.67
C ASP A 106 -5.33 5.67 -3.97
N VAL A 107 -5.92 4.54 -3.59
CA VAL A 107 -5.23 3.43 -2.93
C VAL A 107 -5.18 2.24 -3.87
N PHE A 108 -3.98 1.72 -4.13
CA PHE A 108 -3.75 0.53 -4.92
C PHE A 108 -3.42 -0.65 -4.00
N VAL A 109 -4.22 -1.71 -4.09
CA VAL A 109 -3.93 -3.01 -3.49
C VAL A 109 -3.42 -3.90 -4.61
N CYS A 110 -2.19 -4.39 -4.51
CA CYS A 110 -1.59 -5.23 -5.54
C CYS A 110 -1.47 -6.67 -5.05
N THR A 111 -1.84 -7.62 -5.90
CA THR A 111 -1.65 -9.05 -5.64
C THR A 111 -1.16 -9.77 -6.89
N ALA A 112 -0.37 -10.83 -6.71
CA ALA A 112 0.24 -11.55 -7.82
C ALA A 112 -0.06 -13.05 -7.88
N ASP A 113 -0.32 -13.70 -6.74
CA ASP A 113 -0.51 -15.16 -6.70
C ASP A 113 -1.47 -15.52 -5.56
N PRO A 114 -2.66 -16.07 -5.83
CA PRO A 114 -3.67 -16.39 -4.82
C PRO A 114 -3.22 -17.48 -3.83
N TYR A 115 -2.19 -18.27 -4.14
CA TYR A 115 -1.68 -19.29 -3.22
C TYR A 115 -0.61 -18.75 -2.28
N LYS A 116 0.16 -17.74 -2.72
CA LYS A 116 1.16 -17.05 -1.88
C LYS A 116 0.54 -15.90 -1.08
N GLU A 117 -0.45 -15.26 -1.65
CA GLU A 117 -1.23 -14.16 -1.09
C GLU A 117 -2.71 -14.59 -1.09
N PRO A 118 -3.16 -15.31 -0.05
CA PRO A 118 -4.52 -15.84 0.00
C PRO A 118 -5.58 -14.74 -0.25
N PRO A 119 -6.57 -14.96 -1.13
CA PRO A 119 -7.57 -13.95 -1.46
C PRO A 119 -8.29 -13.36 -0.26
N ILE A 120 -8.50 -14.14 0.81
CA ILE A 120 -9.07 -13.66 2.08
C ILE A 120 -8.24 -12.53 2.72
N GLY A 121 -6.91 -12.58 2.64
CA GLY A 121 -6.04 -11.52 3.14
C GLY A 121 -6.11 -10.25 2.29
N VAL A 122 -6.19 -10.42 0.97
CA VAL A 122 -6.33 -9.30 0.01
C VAL A 122 -7.66 -8.57 0.22
N VAL A 123 -8.76 -9.30 0.37
CA VAL A 123 -10.08 -8.66 0.60
C VAL A 123 -10.18 -8.00 1.97
N ASN A 124 -9.59 -8.58 3.03
CA ASN A 124 -9.52 -7.91 4.33
C ASN A 124 -8.76 -6.59 4.26
N THR A 125 -7.68 -6.54 3.48
CA THR A 125 -6.93 -5.31 3.22
C THR A 125 -7.79 -4.29 2.47
N ALA A 126 -8.47 -4.70 1.40
CA ALA A 126 -9.35 -3.82 0.63
C ALA A 126 -10.52 -3.27 1.48
N LEU A 127 -11.18 -4.12 2.27
CA LEU A 127 -12.26 -3.73 3.18
C LEU A 127 -11.79 -2.76 4.26
N SER A 128 -10.58 -2.99 4.80
CA SER A 128 -9.96 -2.09 5.78
C SER A 128 -9.73 -0.69 5.21
N VAL A 129 -9.20 -0.61 3.99
CA VAL A 129 -8.97 0.67 3.29
C VAL A 129 -10.28 1.37 2.99
N LEU A 130 -11.29 0.65 2.47
CA LEU A 130 -12.60 1.22 2.17
C LEU A 130 -13.28 1.78 3.43
N ALA A 131 -13.01 1.22 4.61
CA ALA A 131 -13.55 1.69 5.88
C ALA A 131 -12.79 2.87 6.51
N TYR A 132 -11.78 3.44 5.83
CA TYR A 132 -11.02 4.59 6.35
C TYR A 132 -11.93 5.77 6.68
N ASP A 133 -11.54 6.54 7.70
CA ASP A 133 -12.20 7.79 8.08
C ASP A 133 -11.79 8.91 7.11
N TYR A 134 -12.31 8.82 5.89
CA TYR A 134 -12.05 9.74 4.79
C TYR A 134 -13.34 9.98 3.98
N PRO A 135 -13.54 11.17 3.39
CA PRO A 135 -14.69 11.42 2.54
C PRO A 135 -14.80 10.39 1.41
N ALA A 136 -15.96 9.73 1.30
CA ALA A 136 -16.19 8.63 0.37
C ALA A 136 -16.01 9.06 -1.09
N ASP A 137 -16.39 10.30 -1.41
CA ASP A 137 -16.24 10.91 -2.73
C ASP A 137 -14.78 11.17 -3.13
N LYS A 138 -13.85 11.11 -2.17
CA LYS A 138 -12.42 11.37 -2.38
C LYS A 138 -11.56 10.13 -2.33
N LEU A 139 -12.02 9.08 -1.65
CA LEU A 139 -11.33 7.80 -1.55
C LEU A 139 -11.69 6.90 -2.73
N SER A 140 -10.68 6.39 -3.42
CA SER A 140 -10.85 5.38 -4.47
C SER A 140 -9.86 4.24 -4.24
N VAL A 141 -10.36 3.00 -4.29
CA VAL A 141 -9.56 1.80 -4.04
C VAL A 141 -9.50 0.97 -5.31
N TYR A 142 -8.29 0.61 -5.72
CA TYR A 142 -8.02 -0.14 -6.93
C TYR A 142 -7.32 -1.44 -6.56
N LEU A 143 -7.87 -2.58 -6.97
CA LEU A 143 -7.19 -3.87 -6.85
C LEU A 143 -6.51 -4.19 -8.18
N SER A 144 -5.19 -4.29 -8.18
CA SER A 144 -4.37 -4.75 -9.31
C SER A 144 -4.00 -6.21 -9.09
N ASP A 145 -4.56 -7.10 -9.91
CA ASP A 145 -4.27 -8.54 -9.85
C ASP A 145 -3.39 -8.95 -11.03
N ASP A 146 -2.09 -9.09 -10.77
CA ASP A 146 -1.08 -9.54 -11.74
C ASP A 146 -1.20 -11.04 -12.04
N GLY A 147 -1.78 -11.81 -11.12
CA GLY A 147 -1.98 -13.25 -11.23
C GLY A 147 -3.20 -13.64 -12.08
N ARG A 148 -4.08 -12.67 -12.34
CA ARG A 148 -5.32 -12.84 -13.10
C ARG A 148 -6.18 -13.99 -12.55
N SER A 149 -6.23 -14.10 -11.23
CA SER A 149 -6.82 -15.25 -10.56
C SER A 149 -8.34 -15.12 -10.49
N GLU A 150 -9.05 -16.09 -11.06
CA GLU A 150 -10.51 -16.22 -10.90
C GLU A 150 -10.90 -16.36 -9.42
N LEU A 151 -10.02 -16.91 -8.58
CA LEU A 151 -10.22 -17.03 -7.13
C LEU A 151 -10.18 -15.65 -6.45
N THR A 152 -9.27 -14.78 -6.89
CA THR A 152 -9.15 -13.41 -6.37
C THR A 152 -10.34 -12.57 -6.79
N LEU A 153 -10.77 -12.69 -8.05
CA LEU A 153 -11.99 -12.04 -8.54
C LEU A 153 -13.22 -12.50 -7.73
N PHE A 154 -13.42 -13.82 -7.56
CA PHE A 154 -14.50 -14.36 -6.76
C PHE A 154 -14.50 -13.82 -5.32
N ALA A 155 -13.33 -13.81 -4.69
CA ALA A 155 -13.19 -13.27 -3.34
C ALA A 155 -13.57 -11.80 -3.27
N PHE A 156 -13.17 -10.99 -4.25
CA PHE A 156 -13.49 -9.57 -4.29
C PHE A 156 -15.00 -9.32 -4.49
N MET A 157 -15.69 -10.16 -5.26
CA MET A 157 -17.14 -10.11 -5.42
C MET A 157 -17.90 -10.54 -4.15
N GLU A 158 -17.39 -11.51 -3.41
CA GLU A 158 -17.96 -11.87 -2.12
C GLU A 158 -17.71 -10.77 -1.07
N ALA A 159 -16.53 -10.15 -1.11
CA ALA A 159 -16.20 -8.98 -0.30
C ALA A 159 -17.06 -7.77 -0.64
N ALA A 160 -17.45 -7.61 -1.91
CA ALA A 160 -18.39 -6.57 -2.34
C ALA A 160 -19.69 -6.59 -1.56
N LYS A 161 -20.29 -7.78 -1.47
CA LYS A 161 -21.56 -8.00 -0.78
C LYS A 161 -21.42 -7.74 0.71
N PHE A 162 -20.31 -8.17 1.29
CA PHE A 162 -20.03 -7.95 2.70
C PHE A 162 -19.73 -6.48 3.02
N ALA A 163 -19.07 -5.74 2.12
CA ALA A 163 -18.72 -4.32 2.30
C ALA A 163 -19.96 -3.46 2.58
N ALA A 164 -21.09 -3.75 1.93
CA ALA A 164 -22.34 -3.04 2.14
C ALA A 164 -22.81 -3.06 3.62
N HIS A 165 -22.44 -4.08 4.38
CA HIS A 165 -22.75 -4.18 5.81
C HIS A 165 -21.57 -3.76 6.70
N TRP A 166 -20.34 -4.05 6.28
CA TRP A 166 -19.13 -3.76 7.04
C TRP A 166 -18.80 -2.27 7.13
N LEU A 167 -18.94 -1.53 6.03
CA LEU A 167 -18.53 -0.12 5.97
C LEU A 167 -19.40 0.78 6.86
N PRO A 168 -20.76 0.69 6.83
CA PRO A 168 -21.61 1.44 7.76
C PRO A 168 -21.34 1.05 9.21
N PHE A 169 -21.23 -0.26 9.50
CA PHE A 169 -20.91 -0.78 10.83
C PHE A 169 -19.63 -0.17 11.40
N CYS A 170 -18.56 -0.08 10.58
CA CYS A 170 -17.30 0.53 11.01
C CYS A 170 -17.45 2.01 11.37
N ARG A 171 -18.21 2.76 10.58
CA ARG A 171 -18.43 4.20 10.76
C ARG A 171 -19.26 4.48 12.01
N GLU A 172 -20.39 3.79 12.16
CA GLU A 172 -21.32 3.97 13.27
C GLU A 172 -20.69 3.56 14.61
N ASN A 173 -19.98 2.43 14.63
CA ASN A 173 -19.36 1.91 15.86
C ASN A 173 -17.94 2.45 16.10
N LYS A 174 -17.46 3.38 15.27
CA LYS A 174 -16.10 3.97 15.33
C LYS A 174 -15.01 2.92 15.50
N VAL A 175 -15.11 1.87 14.68
CA VAL A 175 -14.19 0.73 14.72
C VAL A 175 -12.77 1.21 14.43
N VAL A 176 -11.85 0.94 15.36
CA VAL A 176 -10.43 1.30 15.22
C VAL A 176 -9.73 0.34 14.25
N ASP A 177 -9.89 -0.97 14.49
CA ASP A 177 -9.32 -2.03 13.67
C ASP A 177 -10.28 -2.38 12.52
N ARG A 178 -10.06 -1.76 11.36
CA ARG A 178 -11.00 -1.82 10.22
C ARG A 178 -10.86 -3.06 9.34
N SER A 179 -9.84 -3.88 9.58
CA SER A 179 -9.70 -5.22 9.00
C SER A 179 -10.68 -6.16 9.73
N PRO A 180 -11.67 -6.75 9.03
CA PRO A 180 -12.64 -7.64 9.66
C PRO A 180 -11.98 -8.80 10.41
N GLU A 181 -10.97 -9.43 9.81
CA GLU A 181 -10.19 -10.51 10.45
C GLU A 181 -9.57 -10.08 11.78
N ASP A 182 -8.92 -8.90 11.82
CA ASP A 182 -8.24 -8.43 13.03
C ASP A 182 -9.24 -7.94 14.08
N TYR A 183 -10.33 -7.30 13.65
CA TYR A 183 -11.43 -6.90 14.53
C TYR A 183 -12.03 -8.10 15.26
N PHE A 184 -12.43 -9.15 14.52
CA PHE A 184 -13.08 -10.32 15.10
C PHE A 184 -12.10 -11.25 15.83
N ARG A 185 -10.81 -11.25 15.48
CA ARG A 185 -9.77 -11.98 16.24
C ARG A 185 -9.64 -11.48 17.68
N SER A 186 -9.89 -10.19 17.91
CA SER A 186 -9.82 -9.58 19.25
C SER A 186 -11.02 -9.91 20.17
N ASN A 187 -11.95 -10.76 19.73
CA ASN A 187 -13.09 -11.31 20.47
C ASN A 187 -14.00 -10.24 21.14
N ARG A 188 -14.26 -9.14 20.43
CA ARG A 188 -15.10 -8.01 20.90
C ARG A 188 -16.58 -8.15 20.52
N SER A 189 -17.20 -9.32 20.64
CA SER A 189 -18.64 -9.45 20.35
C SER A 189 -19.48 -8.83 21.48
N ILE A 190 -19.65 -7.51 21.42
CA ILE A 190 -20.57 -6.76 22.27
C ILE A 190 -21.76 -6.38 21.37
N GLY A 191 -22.89 -7.07 21.54
CA GLY A 191 -24.15 -6.74 20.87
C GLY A 191 -24.60 -7.71 19.77
N SER A 192 -25.91 -7.72 19.52
CA SER A 192 -26.56 -8.57 18.53
C SER A 192 -26.19 -8.19 17.09
N GLU A 193 -25.93 -6.92 16.82
CA GLU A 193 -25.48 -6.42 15.53
C GLU A 193 -24.07 -6.91 15.19
N THR A 194 -23.11 -6.75 16.12
CA THR A 194 -21.73 -7.25 15.98
C THR A 194 -21.70 -8.74 15.67
N GLU A 195 -22.55 -9.53 16.33
CA GLU A 195 -22.65 -10.98 16.07
C GLU A 195 -23.20 -11.27 14.67
N ARG A 196 -24.20 -10.50 14.19
CA ARG A 196 -24.69 -10.63 12.80
C ARG A 196 -23.60 -10.33 11.79
N ILE A 197 -22.84 -9.24 11.97
CA ILE A 197 -21.72 -8.89 11.09
C ILE A 197 -20.65 -9.99 11.13
N LYS A 198 -20.34 -10.53 12.32
CA LYS A 198 -19.40 -11.63 12.48
C LYS A 198 -19.83 -12.88 11.71
N VAL A 199 -21.10 -13.28 11.81
CA VAL A 199 -21.64 -14.43 11.07
C VAL A 199 -21.55 -14.19 9.55
N MET A 200 -21.83 -12.97 9.08
CA MET A 200 -21.65 -12.63 7.66
C MET A 200 -20.18 -12.69 7.21
N TYR A 201 -19.26 -12.18 8.03
CA TYR A 201 -17.82 -12.25 7.78
C TYR A 201 -17.33 -13.70 7.69
N GLU A 202 -17.65 -14.52 8.69
CA GLU A 202 -17.26 -15.94 8.69
C GLU A 202 -17.91 -16.70 7.52
N GLY A 203 -19.15 -16.38 7.18
CA GLY A 203 -19.81 -16.94 6.01
C GLY A 203 -19.08 -16.60 4.70
N MET A 204 -18.68 -15.34 4.52
CA MET A 204 -17.86 -14.90 3.39
C MET A 204 -16.51 -15.62 3.37
N LYS A 205 -15.80 -15.64 4.51
CA LYS A 205 -14.49 -16.29 4.67
C LYS A 205 -14.52 -17.76 4.27
N VAL A 206 -15.48 -18.51 4.81
CA VAL A 206 -15.67 -19.94 4.48
C VAL A 206 -15.96 -20.15 2.99
N ARG A 207 -16.79 -19.29 2.37
CA ARG A 207 -17.05 -19.40 0.91
C ARG A 207 -15.79 -19.18 0.09
N ILE A 208 -14.99 -18.17 0.44
CA ILE A 208 -13.72 -17.88 -0.23
C ILE A 208 -12.73 -19.03 -0.05
N GLU A 209 -12.51 -19.47 1.19
CA GLU A 209 -11.56 -20.55 1.50
C GLU A 209 -11.95 -21.87 0.82
N ASN A 210 -13.24 -22.18 0.75
CA ASN A 210 -13.73 -23.36 0.03
C ASN A 210 -13.43 -23.29 -1.48
N VAL A 211 -13.59 -22.12 -2.11
CA VAL A 211 -13.27 -21.94 -3.53
C VAL A 211 -11.76 -22.02 -3.77
N VAL A 212 -10.95 -21.42 -2.88
CA VAL A 212 -9.49 -21.50 -2.95
C VAL A 212 -9.01 -22.94 -2.78
N ALA A 213 -9.58 -23.69 -1.82
CA ALA A 213 -9.25 -25.10 -1.59
C ALA A 213 -9.64 -26.00 -2.77
N LYS A 214 -10.74 -25.70 -3.47
CA LYS A 214 -11.14 -26.40 -4.69
C LYS A 214 -10.26 -26.05 -5.90
N GLY A 215 -9.61 -24.88 -5.89
CA GLY A 215 -8.78 -24.39 -6.99
C GLY A 215 -9.55 -23.91 -8.22
N GLU A 216 -10.89 -24.01 -8.21
CA GLU A 216 -11.76 -23.55 -9.28
C GLU A 216 -12.92 -22.74 -8.69
N ALA A 217 -13.11 -21.52 -9.20
CA ALA A 217 -14.31 -20.75 -8.94
C ALA A 217 -15.43 -21.23 -9.86
N GLY A 218 -16.67 -21.33 -9.34
CA GLY A 218 -17.81 -21.77 -10.13
C GLY A 218 -18.01 -20.87 -11.36
N LYS A 219 -17.74 -21.41 -12.55
CA LYS A 219 -17.73 -20.64 -13.81
C LYS A 219 -19.07 -19.94 -14.08
N GLU A 220 -20.19 -20.57 -13.72
CA GLU A 220 -21.52 -19.98 -13.85
C GLU A 220 -21.75 -18.75 -12.96
N PHE A 221 -21.17 -18.74 -11.75
CA PHE A 221 -21.28 -17.61 -10.82
C PHE A 221 -20.48 -16.42 -11.31
N ILE A 222 -19.24 -16.68 -11.76
CA ILE A 222 -18.39 -15.64 -12.36
C ILE A 222 -19.05 -15.09 -13.63
N GLU A 223 -19.58 -15.95 -14.50
CA GLU A 223 -20.18 -15.51 -15.76
C GLU A 223 -21.45 -14.69 -15.55
N LYS A 224 -22.32 -15.11 -14.62
CA LYS A 224 -23.54 -14.35 -14.26
C LYS A 224 -23.23 -12.96 -13.72
N GLU A 225 -22.23 -12.84 -12.86
CA GLU A 225 -21.83 -11.51 -12.37
C GLU A 225 -21.00 -10.73 -13.40
N ARG A 226 -20.17 -11.37 -14.24
CA ARG A 226 -19.52 -10.70 -15.37
C ARG A 226 -20.56 -10.03 -16.28
N GLN A 227 -21.68 -10.70 -16.53
CA GLN A 227 -22.81 -10.16 -17.28
C GLN A 227 -23.55 -9.04 -16.52
N ALA A 228 -23.71 -9.15 -15.20
CA ALA A 228 -24.30 -8.08 -14.37
C ALA A 228 -23.41 -6.83 -14.25
N LEU A 229 -22.09 -7.01 -14.34
CA LEU A 229 -21.07 -5.96 -14.21
C LEU A 229 -20.72 -5.28 -15.54
N SER A 230 -21.31 -5.70 -16.66
CA SER A 230 -21.04 -5.17 -17.99
C SER A 230 -22.31 -4.75 -18.75
N PRO A 231 -22.60 -3.44 -18.82
CA PRO A 231 -23.28 -2.86 -19.98
C PRO A 231 -22.29 -2.52 -21.10
N CYS A 232 -20.98 -2.56 -20.84
CA CYS A 232 -19.98 -2.04 -21.76
C CYS A 232 -18.83 -3.03 -21.94
N THR A 233 -18.92 -3.89 -22.96
CA THR A 233 -17.95 -3.92 -24.07
C THR A 233 -18.40 -4.94 -25.12
N ASP A 234 -18.28 -4.53 -26.38
CA ASP A 234 -18.49 -5.37 -27.56
C ASP A 234 -17.64 -6.64 -27.51
N ALA A 235 -18.25 -7.75 -27.87
CA ALA A 235 -17.68 -9.09 -27.86
C ALA A 235 -16.49 -9.22 -28.82
N VAL A 236 -15.34 -9.75 -28.37
CA VAL A 236 -14.34 -10.32 -29.29
C VAL A 236 -13.61 -11.53 -28.71
N THR A 237 -13.62 -12.59 -29.51
CA THR A 237 -13.11 -13.96 -29.35
C THR A 237 -11.58 -14.03 -29.29
N GLY A 238 -11.11 -15.18 -28.79
CA GLY A 238 -9.72 -15.45 -28.41
C GLY A 238 -8.68 -15.46 -29.53
N GLN A 239 -7.44 -15.32 -29.05
CA GLN A 239 -6.13 -15.48 -29.71
C GLN A 239 -5.55 -14.18 -30.31
N SER A 240 -4.53 -13.67 -29.62
CA SER A 240 -3.81 -12.41 -29.82
C SER A 240 -4.53 -11.16 -29.28
N HIS A 241 -4.36 -10.91 -27.98
CA HIS A 241 -4.93 -9.73 -27.32
C HIS A 241 -3.85 -8.68 -27.02
N PRO A 242 -4.09 -7.38 -27.33
CA PRO A 242 -3.40 -6.26 -26.71
C PRO A 242 -3.57 -6.32 -25.16
N PRO A 243 -2.90 -5.48 -24.36
CA PRO A 243 -3.20 -5.36 -22.92
C PRO A 243 -4.64 -4.83 -22.75
N VAL A 244 -5.60 -5.76 -22.80
CA VAL A 244 -7.03 -5.55 -22.60
C VAL A 244 -7.26 -5.49 -21.10
N ILE A 245 -7.54 -4.29 -20.60
CA ILE A 245 -8.14 -4.15 -19.29
C ILE A 245 -9.60 -4.57 -19.46
N GLN A 246 -9.96 -5.73 -18.93
CA GLN A 246 -11.33 -5.93 -18.53
C GLN A 246 -11.48 -5.12 -17.24
N THR A 247 -11.96 -3.88 -17.38
CA THR A 247 -12.41 -3.12 -16.23
C THR A 247 -13.70 -3.80 -15.82
N PHE A 248 -13.59 -4.80 -14.96
CA PHE A 248 -14.67 -5.06 -14.03
C PHE A 248 -14.62 -3.86 -13.10
N ALA A 249 -15.26 -2.77 -13.53
CA ALA A 249 -15.88 -1.89 -12.56
C ALA A 249 -16.91 -2.78 -11.88
N VAL A 250 -16.45 -3.56 -10.89
CA VAL A 250 -17.30 -3.92 -9.78
C VAL A 250 -17.66 -2.55 -9.22
N ARG A 251 -18.75 -1.97 -9.73
CA ARG A 251 -19.46 -0.85 -9.13
C ARG A 251 -20.00 -1.42 -7.84
N LEU A 252 -19.07 -1.66 -6.94
CA LEU A 252 -19.22 -2.39 -5.69
C LEU A 252 -20.25 -1.65 -4.84
N ILE A 253 -20.34 -0.33 -5.06
CA ILE A 253 -21.15 0.60 -4.32
C ILE A 253 -21.73 1.64 -5.29
N GLU A 254 -22.41 1.18 -6.34
CA GLU A 254 -23.60 1.92 -6.83
C GLU A 254 -24.90 1.27 -6.35
N ALA A 255 -24.82 0.07 -5.74
CA ALA A 255 -25.97 -0.65 -5.22
C ALA A 255 -26.48 -0.14 -3.84
N LEU A 256 -25.82 0.86 -3.23
CA LEU A 256 -26.37 1.56 -2.06
C LEU A 256 -27.29 2.75 -2.45
N VAL A 257 -27.47 3.01 -3.75
CA VAL A 257 -28.31 4.12 -4.24
C VAL A 257 -29.82 3.81 -4.17
N GLU A 258 -30.22 2.56 -3.91
CA GLU A 258 -31.65 2.27 -3.72
C GLU A 258 -32.19 2.67 -2.34
N ASP A 259 -31.33 2.89 -1.34
CA ASP A 259 -31.70 3.34 0.01
C ASP A 259 -31.04 4.68 0.37
N GLY A 260 -31.30 5.72 -0.44
CA GLY A 260 -31.35 7.12 0.00
C GLY A 260 -30.12 7.81 0.59
N ASP A 261 -28.96 7.16 0.69
CA ASP A 261 -27.77 7.72 1.34
C ASP A 261 -26.66 8.00 0.32
N GLU A 262 -26.72 9.18 -0.32
CA GLU A 262 -25.73 9.62 -1.32
C GLU A 262 -24.30 9.75 -0.76
N ASP A 263 -24.14 9.72 0.56
CA ASP A 263 -22.87 9.89 1.29
C ASP A 263 -21.99 8.61 1.36
N LEU A 264 -22.46 7.50 0.77
CA LEU A 264 -21.77 6.19 0.82
C LEU A 264 -21.22 5.72 -0.53
N LEU A 265 -21.03 6.60 -1.51
CA LEU A 265 -20.44 6.20 -2.80
C LEU A 265 -18.92 5.96 -2.68
N PHE A 266 -18.48 4.75 -2.36
CA PHE A 266 -17.06 4.39 -2.46
C PHE A 266 -16.74 3.77 -3.82
N ALA A 267 -15.73 4.31 -4.50
CA ALA A 267 -15.25 3.76 -5.75
C ALA A 267 -14.21 2.67 -5.49
N ALA A 268 -14.65 1.41 -5.41
CA ALA A 268 -13.75 0.25 -5.53
C ALA A 268 -13.70 -0.20 -6.99
N ARG A 269 -12.52 -0.50 -7.53
CA ARG A 269 -12.37 -0.99 -8.92
C ARG A 269 -11.40 -2.14 -8.97
N TYR A 270 -11.78 -3.18 -9.72
CA TYR A 270 -10.90 -4.31 -9.98
C TYR A 270 -10.25 -4.12 -11.35
N MET A 271 -8.92 -4.08 -11.36
CA MET A 271 -8.12 -3.91 -12.57
C MET A 271 -7.43 -5.23 -12.88
N LEU A 272 -7.82 -5.83 -14.00
CA LEU A 272 -7.06 -6.89 -14.64
C LEU A 272 -6.00 -6.24 -15.50
N ASP A 273 -4.73 -6.29 -15.11
CA ASP A 273 -3.65 -5.76 -15.92
C ASP A 273 -2.67 -6.84 -16.40
N LYS A 274 -2.17 -6.62 -17.62
CA LYS A 274 -1.10 -7.37 -18.27
C LYS A 274 0.22 -6.57 -18.27
N SER A 275 0.16 -5.29 -17.91
CA SER A 275 1.27 -4.34 -17.89
C SER A 275 2.00 -4.37 -16.55
N ARG A 276 3.27 -4.77 -16.58
CA ARG A 276 4.20 -4.60 -15.43
C ARG A 276 4.60 -3.13 -15.19
N ASN A 277 3.99 -2.17 -15.89
CA ASN A 277 4.29 -0.75 -15.76
C ASN A 277 3.23 -0.04 -14.91
N PHE A 278 3.61 0.29 -13.68
CA PHE A 278 2.79 0.99 -12.72
C PHE A 278 2.35 2.39 -13.18
N GLN A 279 3.17 3.12 -13.95
CA GLN A 279 2.77 4.44 -14.48
C GLN A 279 1.59 4.33 -15.45
N LEU A 280 1.48 3.21 -16.17
CA LEU A 280 0.35 2.95 -17.06
C LEU A 280 -0.92 2.64 -16.27
N ILE A 281 -0.79 1.89 -15.16
CA ILE A 281 -1.89 1.62 -14.22
C ILE A 281 -2.43 2.92 -13.65
N GLU A 282 -1.55 3.80 -13.19
CA GLU A 282 -1.90 5.10 -12.63
C GLU A 282 -2.63 6.00 -13.63
N GLY A 283 -2.12 6.11 -14.86
CA GLY A 283 -2.73 6.95 -15.89
C GLY A 283 -4.15 6.50 -16.24
N ARG A 284 -4.41 5.20 -16.17
CA ARG A 284 -5.71 4.60 -16.50
C ARG A 284 -6.69 4.61 -15.32
N ALA A 285 -6.21 4.50 -14.08
CA ALA A 285 -7.01 4.75 -12.88
C ALA A 285 -7.54 6.20 -12.85
N LEU A 286 -6.70 7.17 -13.23
CA LEU A 286 -7.11 8.58 -13.38
C LEU A 286 -8.19 8.76 -14.44
N ASP A 287 -8.08 8.11 -15.59
CA ASP A 287 -9.11 8.15 -16.66
C ASP A 287 -10.44 7.55 -16.18
N LEU A 288 -10.39 6.45 -15.43
CA LEU A 288 -11.58 5.82 -14.84
C LEU A 288 -12.27 6.69 -13.80
N ARG A 289 -11.48 7.40 -12.98
CA ARG A 289 -12.01 8.37 -12.02
C ARG A 289 -12.68 9.55 -12.73
N GLN A 290 -12.06 10.10 -13.78
CA GLN A 290 -12.64 11.19 -14.57
C GLN A 290 -13.97 10.78 -15.20
N LYS A 291 -14.04 9.61 -15.84
CA LYS A 291 -15.28 9.07 -16.41
C LYS A 291 -16.40 8.92 -15.39
N ALA A 292 -16.10 8.49 -14.16
CA ALA A 292 -17.11 8.38 -13.11
C ALA A 292 -17.60 9.74 -12.59
N ASN A 293 -16.72 10.73 -12.50
CA ASN A 293 -17.12 12.08 -12.13
C ASN A 293 -18.02 12.72 -13.19
N GLU A 294 -17.81 12.40 -14.47
CA GLU A 294 -18.64 12.87 -15.58
C GLU A 294 -20.05 12.26 -15.57
N THR A 295 -20.20 10.96 -15.27
CA THR A 295 -21.52 10.29 -15.18
C THR A 295 -22.38 10.79 -14.02
N HIS A 296 -21.78 11.25 -12.91
CA HIS A 296 -22.51 11.78 -11.75
C HIS A 296 -22.82 13.28 -11.82
N GLY A 297 -22.64 13.94 -12.97
CA GLY A 297 -22.97 15.36 -13.13
C GLY A 297 -22.08 16.32 -12.32
N LYS A 298 -21.05 15.82 -11.63
CA LYS A 298 -19.99 16.63 -11.00
C LYS A 298 -18.99 17.08 -12.09
N ALA A 299 -19.48 17.86 -13.04
CA ALA A 299 -18.62 18.59 -13.97
C ALA A 299 -17.82 19.62 -13.16
N GLU A 300 -16.59 19.28 -12.75
CA GLU A 300 -15.63 20.28 -12.29
C GLU A 300 -15.42 21.27 -13.46
N LYS A 301 -16.08 22.43 -13.36
CA LYS A 301 -15.88 23.54 -14.31
C LYS A 301 -14.39 23.90 -14.32
N GLY A 302 -13.75 23.53 -15.42
CA GLY A 302 -12.58 24.17 -16.01
C GLY A 302 -11.62 24.85 -15.04
N GLN A 303 -10.75 24.08 -14.40
CA GLN A 303 -9.40 24.56 -14.11
C GLN A 303 -8.45 23.37 -14.17
N ARG A 304 -7.57 23.33 -15.18
CA ARG A 304 -6.34 22.50 -15.18
C ARG A 304 -5.41 22.97 -14.04
N ARG A 305 -5.85 22.87 -12.79
CA ARG A 305 -4.96 22.83 -11.63
C ARG A 305 -4.71 21.35 -11.41
N LYS A 306 -3.45 20.93 -11.53
CA LYS A 306 -2.99 19.63 -11.03
C LYS A 306 -3.32 19.57 -9.53
N LYS A 307 -4.54 19.18 -9.16
CA LYS A 307 -4.87 18.85 -7.77
C LYS A 307 -3.98 17.66 -7.44
N LEU A 308 -3.08 17.82 -6.47
CA LEU A 308 -2.24 16.72 -6.00
C LEU A 308 -3.17 15.67 -5.39
N GLY A 309 -3.43 14.60 -6.15
CA GLY A 309 -3.99 13.37 -5.59
C GLY A 309 -2.89 12.64 -4.83
N LEU A 310 -3.21 12.17 -3.63
CA LEU A 310 -2.30 11.30 -2.88
C LEU A 310 -2.48 9.87 -3.40
N LYS A 311 -1.37 9.16 -3.58
CA LYS A 311 -1.38 7.75 -4.02
C LYS A 311 -0.73 6.89 -2.96
N LEU A 312 -1.43 5.84 -2.54
CA LEU A 312 -0.94 4.84 -1.59
C LEU A 312 -0.93 3.48 -2.25
N CYS A 313 0.13 2.70 -2.03
CA CYS A 313 0.25 1.35 -2.57
C CYS A 313 0.49 0.37 -1.43
N PHE A 314 -0.32 -0.68 -1.38
CA PHE A 314 -0.20 -1.80 -0.47
C PHE A 314 0.06 -3.07 -1.28
N GLY A 315 1.15 -3.77 -0.98
CA GLY A 315 1.51 -5.04 -1.59
C GLY A 315 2.67 -5.70 -0.86
N ARG A 316 2.73 -7.02 -0.88
CA ARG A 316 3.88 -7.77 -0.36
C ARG A 316 4.95 -7.78 -1.44
N ALA A 317 5.77 -6.73 -1.46
CA ALA A 317 6.93 -6.68 -2.35
C ALA A 317 8.02 -7.63 -1.84
N ASP A 318 7.88 -8.92 -2.14
CA ASP A 318 9.07 -9.65 -2.55
C ASP A 318 9.35 -9.16 -3.98
N TYR A 319 10.55 -8.64 -4.23
CA TYR A 319 11.06 -8.02 -5.48
C TYR A 319 10.86 -6.49 -5.66
N GLY A 320 11.90 -5.72 -5.30
CA GLY A 320 12.36 -4.57 -6.10
C GLY A 320 12.03 -3.16 -5.60
N TRP A 321 13.08 -2.33 -5.46
CA TRP A 321 12.98 -0.87 -5.35
C TRP A 321 12.60 -0.28 -6.71
N ILE A 322 11.52 0.50 -6.79
CA ILE A 322 11.20 1.30 -7.97
C ILE A 322 11.63 2.75 -7.70
N VAL A 323 12.71 3.17 -8.36
CA VAL A 323 13.15 4.58 -8.40
C VAL A 323 12.37 5.26 -9.53
N GLY A 324 11.54 6.25 -9.18
CA GLY A 324 10.87 7.11 -10.15
C GLY A 324 11.65 8.40 -10.36
N ASP A 325 12.09 8.65 -11.61
CA ASP A 325 12.62 9.94 -12.04
C ASP A 325 11.48 10.96 -12.18
N GLY A 326 11.65 12.12 -11.56
CA GLY A 326 10.99 13.37 -11.96
C GLY A 326 9.55 13.60 -11.48
N GLY A 327 9.41 14.19 -10.28
CA GLY A 327 8.19 14.83 -9.81
C GLY A 327 7.60 14.15 -8.57
N LEU A 328 7.46 14.90 -7.47
CA LEU A 328 7.06 14.40 -6.16
C LEU A 328 5.71 13.64 -6.19
N SER A 329 5.76 12.31 -6.30
CA SER A 329 4.78 11.39 -5.75
C SER A 329 5.47 10.56 -4.67
N THR A 330 5.26 10.94 -3.42
CA THR A 330 5.78 10.19 -2.27
C THR A 330 4.96 8.93 -2.11
N MET A 331 5.51 7.78 -2.52
CA MET A 331 4.93 6.46 -2.32
C MET A 331 5.13 6.06 -0.85
N TYR A 332 4.05 6.06 -0.07
CA TYR A 332 4.08 5.51 1.29
C TYR A 332 3.68 4.03 1.22
N CYS A 333 4.67 3.15 1.31
CA CYS A 333 4.45 1.74 1.64
C CYS A 333 4.36 1.66 3.16
N LEU A 334 3.14 1.67 3.71
CA LEU A 334 2.91 1.42 5.14
C LEU A 334 3.16 -0.08 5.38
N ARG A 335 4.01 -0.38 6.37
CA ARG A 335 4.42 -1.72 6.77
C ARG A 335 3.94 -2.01 8.18
#